data_AF-A0A7Z2JG91-F1
#
_entry.id   AF-A0A7Z2JG91-F1
#
_cell.length_a   1.000
_cell.length_b   1.000
_cell.length_c   1.000
_cell.angle_alpha   90.00
_cell.angle_beta   90.00
_cell.angle_gamma   90.00
#
_symmetry.space_group_name_H-M   'P 1'
#
loop_
_entity.id
_entity.type
_entity.pdbx_description
1 polymer ?
#
loop_
_entity_poly.entity_id
_entity_poly.type
_entity_poly.pdbx_seq_one_letter_code
_entity_poly.pdbx_strand_id
1 'polypeptide(L)'
;MKHAVHQIFYSPETQALLDAGFIALDNTGQRPDWYEYGPIRRFLLNQPLAPDTRYGFLSPKFGQKTGLTAAQVNAFLDATPDDVDVVTFSPYFSNAAFFKNVFEQAEFWHPGIMRTVGEAVALAVPGVNETLLTHGLLMSSAQTVFCNYFVAKPRFWQRWFQLCEVIFQCAESGRGDLAQRLNAPTQYVPPTPAKIFAIERMVSLLLCLESQNWKIRNYNPMQLVADNGLLNGRFRDEMPTLDALKQSALSTGFKEYVERFVALRGTLIERARQGQA
;
A
#
# COMPACT_ATOMS: atom_id res chain seq x y z
N MET A 1 -1.81 -21.10 12.75
CA MET A 1 -2.72 -20.62 11.67
C MET A 1 -2.35 -21.21 10.30
N LYS A 2 -3.28 -21.32 9.33
CA LYS A 2 -2.98 -21.67 7.92
C LYS A 2 -2.68 -20.43 7.06
N HIS A 3 -2.02 -20.60 5.92
CA HIS A 3 -1.70 -19.52 4.97
C HIS A 3 -2.16 -19.88 3.55
N ALA A 4 -2.99 -19.03 2.95
CA ALA A 4 -3.45 -19.12 1.58
C ALA A 4 -2.95 -17.87 0.82
N VAL A 5 -1.72 -17.94 0.32
CA VAL A 5 -1.11 -16.84 -0.42
C VAL A 5 -1.31 -17.08 -1.91
N HIS A 6 -2.13 -16.24 -2.50
CA HIS A 6 -2.43 -16.25 -3.92
C HIS A 6 -1.47 -15.33 -4.69
N GLN A 7 -1.11 -15.70 -5.91
CA GLN A 7 -0.38 -14.83 -6.82
C GLN A 7 -1.17 -14.68 -8.13
N ILE A 8 -1.48 -13.42 -8.46
CA ILE A 8 -2.36 -13.06 -9.57
C ILE A 8 -1.59 -13.15 -10.89
N PHE A 9 -2.26 -13.60 -11.95
CA PHE A 9 -1.77 -13.48 -13.34
C PHE A 9 -2.86 -12.95 -14.29
N TYR A 10 -2.43 -12.38 -15.41
CA TYR A 10 -3.28 -11.68 -16.38
C TYR A 10 -3.16 -12.26 -17.79
N SER A 11 -2.16 -13.09 -18.03
CA SER A 11 -1.79 -13.66 -19.33
C SER A 11 -0.89 -14.88 -19.12
N PRO A 12 -0.67 -15.73 -20.15
CA PRO A 12 0.30 -16.83 -20.07
C PRO A 12 1.71 -16.35 -19.68
N GLU A 13 2.12 -15.17 -20.15
CA GLU A 13 3.44 -14.61 -19.84
C GLU A 13 3.56 -14.24 -18.36
N THR A 14 2.53 -13.60 -17.79
CA THR A 14 2.53 -13.26 -16.36
C THR A 14 2.30 -14.48 -15.46
N GLN A 15 1.65 -15.53 -15.98
CA GLN A 15 1.52 -16.81 -15.30
C GLN A 15 2.86 -17.54 -15.19
N ALA A 16 3.71 -17.44 -16.22
CA ALA A 16 5.06 -18.01 -16.21
C ALA A 16 6.01 -17.33 -15.21
N LEU A 17 5.67 -16.13 -14.71
CA LEU A 17 6.44 -15.41 -13.68
C LEU A 17 6.04 -15.78 -12.24
N LEU A 18 5.00 -16.60 -12.06
CA LEU A 18 4.53 -16.94 -10.72
C LEU A 18 5.53 -17.86 -10.01
N ASP A 19 5.63 -17.68 -8.70
CA ASP A 19 6.33 -18.61 -7.82
C ASP A 19 5.42 -19.81 -7.56
N ALA A 20 5.90 -21.02 -7.88
CA ALA A 20 5.13 -22.26 -7.73
C ALA A 20 4.76 -22.58 -6.28
N GLY A 21 5.38 -21.93 -5.29
CA GLY A 21 4.99 -22.04 -3.88
C GLY A 21 3.77 -21.20 -3.49
N PHE A 22 3.21 -20.39 -4.40
CA PHE A 22 1.96 -19.66 -4.21
C PHE A 22 0.81 -20.25 -5.02
N ILE A 23 -0.42 -19.92 -4.63
CA ILE A 23 -1.63 -20.38 -5.31
C ILE A 23 -1.92 -19.45 -6.48
N ALA A 24 -1.86 -19.95 -7.71
CA ALA A 24 -2.18 -19.14 -8.88
C ALA A 24 -3.63 -18.61 -8.83
N LEU A 25 -3.83 -17.33 -9.13
CA LEU A 25 -5.14 -16.68 -9.20
C LEU A 25 -5.34 -16.00 -10.55
N ASP A 26 -6.24 -16.57 -11.35
CA ASP A 26 -6.50 -16.16 -12.72
C ASP A 26 -7.29 -14.84 -12.80
N ASN A 27 -6.77 -13.90 -13.61
CA ASN A 27 -7.44 -12.67 -14.01
C ASN A 27 -7.43 -12.43 -15.53
N THR A 28 -7.20 -13.47 -16.34
CA THR A 28 -7.21 -13.42 -17.81
C THR A 28 -8.60 -13.10 -18.36
N GLY A 29 -8.67 -12.26 -19.40
CA GLY A 29 -9.92 -11.92 -20.09
C GLY A 29 -10.96 -11.17 -19.24
N GLN A 30 -10.57 -10.65 -18.07
CA GLN A 30 -11.46 -9.96 -17.14
C GLN A 30 -11.45 -8.43 -17.37
N ARG A 31 -11.63 -7.65 -16.29
CA ARG A 31 -11.55 -6.19 -16.26
C ARG A 31 -10.12 -5.73 -15.87
N PRO A 32 -9.19 -5.54 -16.83
CA PRO A 32 -7.81 -5.19 -16.53
C PRO A 32 -7.67 -3.79 -15.90
N ASP A 33 -8.64 -2.91 -16.11
CA ASP A 33 -8.69 -1.56 -15.53
C ASP A 33 -8.84 -1.55 -14.00
N TRP A 34 -9.22 -2.69 -13.41
CA TRP A 34 -9.28 -2.91 -11.97
C TRP A 34 -8.04 -3.58 -11.38
N TYR A 35 -7.03 -3.89 -12.21
CA TYR A 35 -5.71 -4.40 -11.77
C TYR A 35 -5.85 -5.52 -10.72
N GLU A 36 -5.13 -5.46 -9.60
CA GLU A 36 -5.19 -6.46 -8.53
C GLU A 36 -6.49 -6.40 -7.71
N TYR A 37 -7.22 -5.28 -7.71
CA TYR A 37 -8.52 -5.20 -7.01
C TYR A 37 -9.56 -6.14 -7.62
N GLY A 38 -9.60 -6.24 -8.96
CA GLY A 38 -10.56 -7.10 -9.68
C GLY A 38 -10.58 -8.57 -9.21
N PRO A 39 -9.45 -9.31 -9.27
CA PRO A 39 -9.39 -10.70 -8.80
C PRO A 39 -9.60 -10.83 -7.30
N ILE A 40 -9.10 -9.90 -6.47
CA ILE A 40 -9.35 -9.90 -5.02
C ILE A 40 -10.84 -9.78 -4.75
N ARG A 41 -11.51 -8.80 -5.36
CA ARG A 41 -12.96 -8.59 -5.25
C ARG A 41 -13.75 -9.84 -5.66
N ARG A 42 -13.42 -10.45 -6.80
CA ARG A 42 -14.09 -11.69 -7.24
C ARG A 42 -13.89 -12.82 -6.23
N PHE A 43 -12.69 -12.95 -5.66
CA PHE A 43 -12.42 -13.96 -4.64
C PHE A 43 -13.29 -13.72 -3.40
N LEU A 44 -13.27 -12.49 -2.86
CA LEU A 44 -13.99 -12.12 -1.64
C LEU A 44 -15.52 -12.19 -1.77
N LEU A 45 -16.06 -12.00 -2.97
CA LEU A 45 -17.51 -12.14 -3.23
C LEU A 45 -17.95 -13.60 -3.34
N ASN A 46 -17.11 -14.48 -3.88
CA ASN A 46 -17.50 -15.83 -4.27
C ASN A 46 -16.99 -16.92 -3.33
N GLN A 47 -16.02 -16.61 -2.46
CA GLN A 47 -15.41 -17.58 -1.57
C GLN A 47 -15.48 -17.11 -0.11
N PRO A 48 -16.12 -17.89 0.79
CA PRO A 48 -16.05 -17.61 2.21
C PRO A 48 -14.61 -17.80 2.70
N LEU A 49 -14.11 -16.82 3.44
CA LEU A 49 -12.78 -16.91 4.06
C LEU A 49 -12.85 -17.75 5.34
N ALA A 50 -11.96 -18.73 5.46
CA ALA A 50 -11.84 -19.55 6.66
C ALA A 50 -11.27 -18.72 7.83
N PRO A 51 -11.89 -18.72 9.02
CA PRO A 51 -11.45 -17.91 10.17
C PRO A 51 -9.98 -18.11 10.57
N ASP A 52 -9.48 -19.35 10.48
CA ASP A 52 -8.13 -19.75 10.92
C ASP A 52 -7.07 -19.73 9.79
N THR A 53 -7.33 -18.94 8.75
CA THR A 53 -6.45 -18.80 7.58
C THR A 53 -6.08 -17.35 7.33
N ARG A 54 -4.80 -17.09 7.11
CA ARG A 54 -4.35 -15.79 6.55
C ARG A 54 -4.36 -15.86 5.04
N TYR A 55 -4.88 -14.82 4.39
CA TYR A 55 -4.99 -14.72 2.94
C TYR A 55 -4.07 -13.61 2.42
N GLY A 56 -3.33 -13.90 1.36
CA GLY A 56 -2.58 -12.91 0.59
C GLY A 56 -3.00 -12.94 -0.86
N PHE A 57 -2.96 -11.81 -1.53
CA PHE A 57 -3.18 -11.73 -2.96
C PHE A 57 -2.07 -10.85 -3.51
N LEU A 58 -1.04 -11.45 -4.10
CA LEU A 58 0.19 -10.79 -4.51
C LEU A 58 0.20 -10.59 -6.03
N SER A 59 0.79 -9.50 -6.49
CA SER A 59 0.92 -9.26 -7.93
C SER A 59 1.98 -10.16 -8.58
N PRO A 60 1.97 -10.36 -9.91
CA PRO A 60 3.00 -11.15 -10.59
C PRO A 60 4.40 -10.58 -10.37
N LYS A 61 4.52 -9.27 -10.11
CA LYS A 61 5.79 -8.57 -9.88
C LYS A 61 6.29 -8.69 -8.43
N PHE A 62 5.62 -9.45 -7.56
CA PHE A 62 5.99 -9.56 -6.15
C PHE A 62 7.46 -9.93 -5.97
N GLY A 63 7.89 -11.08 -6.52
CA GLY A 63 9.29 -11.54 -6.39
C GLY A 63 10.29 -10.54 -6.97
N GLN A 64 9.96 -9.89 -8.09
CA GLN A 64 10.81 -8.84 -8.69
C GLN A 64 10.98 -7.64 -7.75
N LYS A 65 9.92 -7.20 -7.08
CA LYS A 65 9.92 -6.00 -6.24
C LYS A 65 10.42 -6.24 -4.82
N THR A 66 10.16 -7.42 -4.26
CA THR A 66 10.51 -7.73 -2.87
C THR A 66 11.83 -8.50 -2.79
N GLY A 67 12.19 -9.25 -3.83
CA GLY A 67 13.30 -10.20 -3.80
C GLY A 67 13.00 -11.46 -3.00
N LEU A 68 11.73 -11.66 -2.60
CA LEU A 68 11.31 -12.79 -1.76
C LEU A 68 10.75 -13.93 -2.61
N THR A 69 11.12 -15.16 -2.24
CA THR A 69 10.48 -16.39 -2.73
C THR A 69 9.29 -16.78 -1.87
N ALA A 70 8.43 -17.67 -2.38
CA ALA A 70 7.34 -18.24 -1.60
C ALA A 70 7.83 -18.97 -0.35
N ALA A 71 8.98 -19.63 -0.41
CA ALA A 71 9.58 -20.29 0.76
C ALA A 71 9.92 -19.30 1.87
N GLN A 72 10.51 -18.14 1.54
CA GLN A 72 10.84 -17.10 2.52
C GLN A 72 9.57 -16.45 3.10
N VAL A 73 8.57 -16.19 2.27
CA VAL A 73 7.27 -15.66 2.71
C VAL A 73 6.59 -16.64 3.67
N ASN A 74 6.49 -17.92 3.31
CA ASN A 74 5.88 -18.94 4.15
C ASN A 74 6.64 -19.11 5.47
N ALA A 75 7.97 -19.17 5.45
CA ALA A 75 8.76 -19.24 6.68
C ALA A 75 8.53 -18.04 7.62
N PHE A 76 8.38 -16.82 7.05
CA PHE A 76 8.05 -15.64 7.85
C PHE A 76 6.64 -15.69 8.43
N LEU A 77 5.67 -16.18 7.66
CA LEU A 77 4.28 -16.36 8.10
C LEU A 77 4.16 -17.44 9.18
N ASP A 78 4.87 -18.55 9.04
CA ASP A 78 4.91 -19.65 10.02
C ASP A 78 5.51 -19.17 11.35
N ALA A 79 6.51 -18.28 11.30
CA ALA A 79 7.09 -17.64 12.48
C ALA A 79 6.23 -16.48 13.04
N THR A 80 5.08 -16.17 12.43
CA THR A 80 4.20 -15.06 12.84
C THR A 80 3.17 -15.52 13.88
N PRO A 81 3.17 -14.93 15.10
CA PRO A 81 2.20 -15.24 16.14
C PRO A 81 0.76 -15.21 15.65
N ASP A 82 -0.06 -16.15 16.11
CA ASP A 82 -1.42 -16.32 15.63
C ASP A 82 -2.32 -15.11 15.93
N ASP A 83 -1.97 -14.25 16.88
CA ASP A 83 -2.70 -13.02 17.20
C ASP A 83 -2.42 -11.85 16.24
N VAL A 84 -1.37 -11.92 15.41
CA VAL A 84 -1.09 -10.94 14.35
C VAL A 84 -2.13 -11.01 13.24
N ASP A 85 -2.68 -9.86 12.87
CA ASP A 85 -3.76 -9.73 11.90
C ASP A 85 -3.28 -9.46 10.49
N VAL A 86 -2.22 -8.67 10.35
CA VAL A 86 -1.69 -8.22 9.07
C VAL A 86 -0.18 -8.42 9.06
N VAL A 87 0.31 -9.08 8.02
CA VAL A 87 1.73 -9.27 7.73
C VAL A 87 2.05 -8.53 6.44
N THR A 88 3.04 -7.63 6.46
CA THR A 88 3.36 -6.78 5.30
C THR A 88 4.72 -7.12 4.70
N PHE A 89 4.84 -6.92 3.39
CA PHE A 89 6.05 -7.10 2.61
C PHE A 89 6.26 -5.87 1.71
N SER A 90 6.13 -4.67 2.28
CA SER A 90 6.05 -3.42 1.53
C SER A 90 7.44 -2.90 1.10
N PRO A 91 7.77 -2.88 -0.21
CA PRO A 91 9.04 -2.37 -0.74
C PRO A 91 9.07 -0.83 -0.72
N TYR A 92 10.02 -0.21 -1.40
CA TYR A 92 10.15 1.25 -1.51
C TYR A 92 10.33 1.95 -0.15
N PHE A 93 11.19 1.38 0.70
CA PHE A 93 11.44 1.90 2.05
C PHE A 93 11.76 3.40 2.07
N SER A 94 12.54 3.90 1.11
CA SER A 94 12.84 5.34 1.03
C SER A 94 11.58 6.21 0.89
N ASN A 95 10.55 5.74 0.17
CA ASN A 95 9.28 6.47 0.07
C ASN A 95 8.50 6.39 1.38
N ALA A 96 8.42 5.19 1.96
CA ALA A 96 7.75 4.99 3.24
C ALA A 96 8.41 5.81 4.35
N ALA A 97 9.72 6.03 4.32
CA ALA A 97 10.47 6.82 5.29
C ALA A 97 10.37 8.34 5.03
N PHE A 98 10.51 8.77 3.77
CA PHE A 98 10.63 10.19 3.41
C PHE A 98 9.32 10.96 3.45
N PHE A 99 8.23 10.39 2.94
CA PHE A 99 6.93 11.08 2.95
C PHE A 99 6.26 10.95 4.32
N LYS A 100 5.46 11.95 4.72
CA LYS A 100 4.65 11.93 5.94
C LYS A 100 3.68 10.75 5.92
N ASN A 101 3.08 10.47 4.76
CA ASN A 101 2.13 9.39 4.55
C ASN A 101 1.99 9.05 3.05
N VAL A 102 1.18 8.04 2.74
CA VAL A 102 0.96 7.56 1.35
C VAL A 102 0.19 8.55 0.46
N PHE A 103 -0.45 9.58 1.02
CA PHE A 103 -1.17 10.61 0.27
C PHE A 103 -0.22 11.72 -0.19
N GLU A 104 0.67 12.18 0.68
CA GLU A 104 1.75 13.10 0.28
C GLU A 104 2.65 12.45 -0.79
N GLN A 105 2.94 11.16 -0.64
CA GLN A 105 3.67 10.39 -1.65
C GLN A 105 2.91 10.33 -2.99
N ALA A 106 1.58 10.19 -2.96
CA ALA A 106 0.75 10.17 -4.17
C ALA A 106 0.86 11.48 -4.95
N GLU A 107 0.69 12.60 -4.24
CA GLU A 107 0.71 13.93 -4.85
C GLU A 107 2.08 14.27 -5.44
N PHE A 108 3.15 13.80 -4.79
CA PHE A 108 4.50 13.98 -5.31
C PHE A 108 4.72 13.25 -6.65
N TRP A 109 4.30 11.99 -6.75
CA TRP A 109 4.49 11.18 -7.96
C TRP A 109 3.42 11.40 -9.02
N HIS A 110 2.25 11.90 -8.63
CA HIS A 110 1.10 12.18 -9.50
C HIS A 110 0.47 13.52 -9.12
N PRO A 111 1.05 14.65 -9.56
CA PRO A 111 0.53 15.97 -9.24
C PRO A 111 -0.96 16.12 -9.59
N GLY A 112 -1.75 16.65 -8.64
CA GLY A 112 -3.19 16.84 -8.75
C GLY A 112 -4.05 15.62 -8.41
N ILE A 113 -3.45 14.47 -8.08
CA ILE A 113 -4.21 13.25 -7.80
C ILE A 113 -5.04 13.35 -6.52
N MET A 114 -4.61 14.18 -5.56
CA MET A 114 -5.28 14.28 -4.25
C MET A 114 -6.71 14.80 -4.33
N ARG A 115 -7.04 15.63 -5.32
CA ARG A 115 -8.43 16.04 -5.56
C ARG A 115 -9.35 14.82 -5.78
N THR A 116 -8.87 13.80 -6.47
CA THR A 116 -9.67 12.61 -6.81
C THR A 116 -9.56 11.54 -5.73
N VAL A 117 -8.35 11.23 -5.29
CA VAL A 117 -8.12 10.20 -4.27
C VAL A 117 -8.68 10.65 -2.92
N GLY A 118 -8.50 11.91 -2.54
CA GLY A 118 -9.00 12.45 -1.28
C GLY A 118 -10.53 12.42 -1.20
N GLU A 119 -11.22 12.87 -2.25
CA GLU A 119 -12.69 12.81 -2.32
C GLU A 119 -13.22 11.37 -2.30
N ALA A 120 -12.58 10.43 -3.02
CA ALA A 120 -12.99 9.03 -3.03
C ALA A 120 -12.80 8.35 -1.66
N VAL A 121 -11.71 8.67 -0.97
CA VAL A 121 -11.45 8.18 0.40
C VAL A 121 -12.45 8.78 1.39
N ALA A 122 -12.73 10.07 1.30
CA ALA A 122 -13.72 10.74 2.16
C ALA A 122 -15.14 10.17 1.96
N LEU A 123 -15.47 9.75 0.73
CA LEU A 123 -16.72 9.04 0.44
C LEU A 123 -16.79 7.67 1.15
N ALA A 124 -15.67 6.94 1.18
CA ALA A 124 -15.61 5.60 1.77
C ALA A 124 -15.48 5.60 3.30
N VAL A 125 -14.77 6.58 3.87
CA VAL A 125 -14.41 6.61 5.30
C VAL A 125 -14.99 7.85 5.98
N PRO A 126 -16.11 7.70 6.72
CA PRO A 126 -16.71 8.81 7.45
C PRO A 126 -15.72 9.51 8.39
N GLY A 127 -15.76 10.86 8.40
CA GLY A 127 -14.88 11.68 9.24
C GLY A 127 -13.49 11.95 8.64
N VAL A 128 -13.14 11.32 7.52
CA VAL A 128 -11.92 11.64 6.76
C VAL A 128 -12.20 12.76 5.77
N ASN A 129 -11.26 13.70 5.66
CA ASN A 129 -11.27 14.79 4.69
C ASN A 129 -9.86 15.06 4.16
N GLU A 130 -9.76 15.90 3.12
CA GLU A 130 -8.48 16.21 2.47
C GLU A 130 -7.45 16.78 3.45
N THR A 131 -7.85 17.67 4.36
CA THR A 131 -6.96 18.25 5.37
C THR A 131 -6.34 17.18 6.28
N LEU A 132 -7.14 16.22 6.75
CA LEU A 132 -6.64 15.09 7.53
C LEU A 132 -5.63 14.28 6.72
N LEU A 133 -5.97 13.91 5.48
CA LEU A 133 -5.11 13.07 4.63
C LEU A 133 -3.77 13.73 4.31
N THR A 134 -3.76 15.04 4.08
CA THR A 134 -2.57 15.79 3.63
C THR A 134 -1.72 16.32 4.78
N HIS A 135 -2.35 16.71 5.90
CA HIS A 135 -1.67 17.41 6.99
C HIS A 135 -1.81 16.74 8.35
N GLY A 136 -2.87 15.96 8.58
CA GLY A 136 -3.17 15.38 9.89
C GLY A 136 -2.65 13.96 10.12
N LEU A 137 -2.22 13.25 9.06
CA LEU A 137 -1.74 11.88 9.17
C LEU A 137 -0.22 11.77 9.09
N LEU A 138 0.35 10.98 9.99
CA LEU A 138 1.72 10.51 9.95
C LEU A 138 1.73 8.98 9.86
N MET A 139 2.49 8.43 8.93
CA MET A 139 2.71 6.99 8.77
C MET A 139 4.20 6.72 8.74
N SER A 140 4.65 5.74 9.50
CA SER A 140 5.99 5.16 9.32
C SER A 140 5.93 4.01 8.31
N SER A 141 7.06 3.38 8.05
CA SER A 141 7.15 2.11 7.32
C SER A 141 6.30 1.01 7.95
N ALA A 142 5.99 1.09 9.26
CA ALA A 142 5.17 0.09 9.94
C ALA A 142 3.68 0.12 9.57
N GLN A 143 3.16 1.25 9.09
CA GLN A 143 1.76 1.39 8.63
C GLN A 143 1.66 1.54 7.10
N THR A 144 2.79 1.68 6.42
CA THR A 144 2.81 1.93 4.97
C THR A 144 2.89 0.63 4.21
N VAL A 145 1.85 0.35 3.43
CA VAL A 145 1.77 -0.77 2.50
C VAL A 145 1.65 -0.22 1.09
N PHE A 146 2.64 -0.52 0.25
CA PHE A 146 2.60 -0.24 -1.18
C PHE A 146 2.17 -1.47 -1.97
N CYS A 147 1.42 -1.23 -3.04
CA CYS A 147 0.75 -2.28 -3.80
C CYS A 147 -0.14 -3.15 -2.88
N ASN A 148 -0.35 -4.40 -3.27
CA ASN A 148 -1.10 -5.42 -2.56
C ASN A 148 -0.19 -6.39 -1.78
N TYR A 149 0.96 -5.93 -1.26
CA TYR A 149 1.98 -6.81 -0.68
C TYR A 149 1.77 -7.02 0.81
N PHE A 150 0.67 -7.66 1.14
CA PHE A 150 0.33 -8.05 2.50
C PHE A 150 -0.49 -9.34 2.53
N VAL A 151 -0.47 -9.97 3.70
CA VAL A 151 -1.20 -11.18 4.03
C VAL A 151 -1.97 -10.89 5.31
N ALA A 152 -3.29 -11.11 5.32
CA ALA A 152 -4.12 -10.72 6.45
C ALA A 152 -5.19 -11.75 6.80
N LYS A 153 -5.67 -11.68 8.04
CA LYS A 153 -6.83 -12.46 8.51
C LYS A 153 -8.13 -11.99 7.83
N PRO A 154 -9.18 -12.85 7.81
CA PRO A 154 -10.45 -12.53 7.16
C PRO A 154 -11.07 -11.22 7.62
N ARG A 155 -11.01 -10.92 8.92
CA ARG A 155 -11.58 -9.68 9.50
C ARG A 155 -11.00 -8.40 8.88
N PHE A 156 -9.70 -8.40 8.55
CA PHE A 156 -9.06 -7.24 7.93
C PHE A 156 -9.48 -7.13 6.46
N TRP A 157 -9.48 -8.24 5.73
CA TRP A 157 -9.94 -8.28 4.33
C TRP A 157 -11.40 -7.83 4.20
N GLN A 158 -12.27 -8.27 5.10
CA GLN A 158 -13.68 -7.84 5.13
C GLN A 158 -13.81 -6.33 5.36
N ARG A 159 -13.06 -5.78 6.33
CA ARG A 159 -13.07 -4.33 6.62
C ARG A 159 -12.54 -3.52 5.44
N TRP A 160 -11.41 -3.92 4.87
CA TRP A 160 -10.83 -3.29 3.68
C TRP A 160 -11.78 -3.37 2.48
N PHE A 161 -12.37 -4.54 2.25
CA PHE A 161 -13.28 -4.78 1.13
C PHE A 161 -14.55 -3.93 1.23
N GLN A 162 -15.14 -3.83 2.42
CA GLN A 162 -16.31 -2.97 2.65
C GLN A 162 -16.07 -1.53 2.21
N LEU A 163 -14.91 -0.96 2.56
CA LEU A 163 -14.57 0.42 2.19
C LEU A 163 -14.24 0.56 0.71
N CYS A 164 -13.51 -0.41 0.16
CA CYS A 164 -13.16 -0.43 -1.26
C CYS A 164 -14.40 -0.57 -2.16
N GLU A 165 -15.44 -1.27 -1.72
CA GLU A 165 -16.69 -1.40 -2.48
C GLU A 165 -17.43 -0.07 -2.65
N VAL A 166 -17.29 0.88 -1.71
CA VAL A 166 -17.86 2.23 -1.88
C VAL A 166 -17.18 2.96 -3.04
N ILE A 167 -15.85 2.89 -3.12
CA ILE A 167 -15.06 3.49 -4.21
C ILE A 167 -15.39 2.79 -5.53
N PHE A 168 -15.46 1.46 -5.52
CA PHE A 168 -15.83 0.65 -6.68
C PHE A 168 -17.21 1.05 -7.24
N GLN A 169 -18.23 1.13 -6.38
CA GLN A 169 -19.58 1.52 -6.77
C GLN A 169 -19.62 2.95 -7.33
N CYS A 170 -18.88 3.89 -6.73
CA CYS A 170 -18.76 5.24 -7.26
C CYS A 170 -18.17 5.23 -8.68
N ALA A 171 -17.03 4.57 -8.88
CA ALA A 171 -16.37 4.48 -10.17
C ALA A 171 -17.24 3.79 -11.25
N GLU A 172 -17.86 2.65 -10.93
CA GLU A 172 -18.69 1.91 -11.88
C GLU A 172 -20.06 2.56 -12.13
N SER A 173 -20.51 3.46 -11.25
CA SER A 173 -21.75 4.22 -11.52
C SER A 173 -21.64 5.05 -12.79
N GLY A 174 -20.41 5.48 -13.16
CA GLY A 174 -20.15 6.36 -14.30
C GLY A 174 -20.79 7.75 -14.19
N ARG A 175 -21.41 8.08 -13.06
CA ARG A 175 -22.23 9.28 -12.87
C ARG A 175 -21.51 10.28 -11.97
N GLY A 176 -21.43 11.53 -12.43
CA GLY A 176 -20.84 12.65 -11.71
C GLY A 176 -19.32 12.77 -11.86
N ASP A 177 -18.82 13.94 -11.47
CA ASP A 177 -17.43 14.35 -11.70
C ASP A 177 -16.40 13.46 -11.01
N LEU A 178 -16.73 12.92 -9.83
CA LEU A 178 -15.83 12.00 -9.11
C LEU A 178 -15.69 10.66 -9.85
N ALA A 179 -16.79 10.08 -10.33
CA ALA A 179 -16.75 8.83 -11.09
C ALA A 179 -15.93 8.97 -12.38
N GLN A 180 -16.07 10.11 -13.09
CA GLN A 180 -15.29 10.39 -14.30
C GLN A 180 -13.80 10.50 -13.98
N ARG A 181 -13.42 11.26 -12.95
CA ARG A 181 -12.01 11.40 -12.54
C ARG A 181 -11.41 10.10 -12.02
N LEU A 182 -12.20 9.26 -11.33
CA LEU A 182 -11.76 7.95 -10.86
C LEU A 182 -11.38 7.00 -12.01
N ASN A 183 -12.08 7.12 -13.15
CA ASN A 183 -11.81 6.32 -14.34
C ASN A 183 -10.81 6.97 -15.31
N ALA A 184 -10.52 8.27 -15.14
CA ALA A 184 -9.56 8.97 -15.97
C ALA A 184 -8.13 8.45 -15.74
N PRO A 185 -7.30 8.36 -16.79
CA PRO A 185 -5.90 7.98 -16.66
C PRO A 185 -5.12 9.03 -15.88
N THR A 186 -4.23 8.57 -14.99
CA THR A 186 -3.23 9.40 -14.33
C THR A 186 -1.97 9.53 -15.20
N GLN A 187 -1.13 10.53 -14.89
CA GLN A 187 0.23 10.63 -15.43
C GLN A 187 1.12 9.55 -14.77
N TYR A 188 0.92 8.31 -15.17
CA TYR A 188 1.71 7.15 -14.78
C TYR A 188 2.04 6.31 -16.01
N VAL A 189 3.06 5.45 -15.92
CA VAL A 189 3.50 4.60 -17.03
C VAL A 189 3.38 3.13 -16.63
N PRO A 190 2.45 2.35 -17.21
CA PRO A 190 1.41 2.77 -18.16
C PRO A 190 0.34 3.65 -17.49
N PRO A 191 -0.47 4.41 -18.25
CA PRO A 191 -1.55 5.20 -17.68
C PRO A 191 -2.52 4.32 -16.87
N THR A 192 -2.64 4.61 -15.58
CA THR A 192 -3.48 3.85 -14.64
C THR A 192 -4.63 4.73 -14.17
N PRO A 193 -5.88 4.24 -14.13
CA PRO A 193 -7.02 4.99 -13.60
C PRO A 193 -6.83 5.40 -12.13
N ALA A 194 -7.28 6.60 -11.76
CA ALA A 194 -7.12 7.13 -10.40
C ALA A 194 -7.74 6.24 -9.30
N LYS A 195 -8.79 5.47 -9.63
CA LYS A 195 -9.44 4.52 -8.70
C LYS A 195 -8.49 3.49 -8.10
N ILE A 196 -7.47 3.06 -8.85
CA ILE A 196 -6.48 2.09 -8.34
C ILE A 196 -5.65 2.70 -7.22
N PHE A 197 -5.21 3.96 -7.40
CA PHE A 197 -4.45 4.67 -6.39
C PHE A 197 -5.25 4.92 -5.10
N ALA A 198 -6.57 5.09 -5.21
CA ALA A 198 -7.44 5.17 -4.04
C ALA A 198 -7.49 3.83 -3.30
N ILE A 199 -7.75 2.73 -4.01
CA ILE A 199 -7.84 1.37 -3.43
C ILE A 199 -6.54 0.94 -2.74
N GLU A 200 -5.38 1.13 -3.36
CA GLU A 200 -4.08 0.74 -2.79
C GLU A 200 -3.80 1.44 -1.45
N ARG A 201 -4.26 2.68 -1.27
CA ARG A 201 -4.02 3.48 -0.06
C ARG A 201 -4.92 3.09 1.12
N MET A 202 -6.01 2.38 0.85
CA MET A 202 -6.96 1.99 1.90
C MET A 202 -6.34 1.08 2.96
N VAL A 203 -5.36 0.25 2.59
CA VAL A 203 -4.64 -0.61 3.55
C VAL A 203 -3.89 0.26 4.56
N SER A 204 -3.04 1.16 4.07
CA SER A 204 -2.25 2.05 4.93
C SER A 204 -3.12 2.98 5.76
N LEU A 205 -4.22 3.48 5.19
CA LEU A 205 -5.18 4.31 5.89
C LEU A 205 -5.85 3.56 7.05
N LEU A 206 -6.29 2.32 6.84
CA LEU A 206 -6.87 1.48 7.89
C LEU A 206 -5.88 1.19 9.02
N LEU A 207 -4.64 0.82 8.67
CA LEU A 207 -3.60 0.56 9.66
C LEU A 207 -3.23 1.80 10.48
N CYS A 208 -3.40 2.99 9.91
CA CYS A 208 -3.16 4.26 10.59
C CYS A 208 -4.34 4.69 11.47
N LEU A 209 -5.54 4.82 10.90
CA LEU A 209 -6.73 5.34 11.60
C LEU A 209 -7.28 4.36 12.64
N GLU A 210 -7.19 3.07 12.38
CA GLU A 210 -7.70 2.01 13.25
C GLU A 210 -6.55 1.26 13.92
N SER A 211 -5.43 1.92 14.20
CA SER A 211 -4.19 1.30 14.70
C SER A 211 -4.36 0.47 15.98
N GLN A 212 -5.34 0.80 16.82
CA GLN A 212 -5.65 0.03 18.04
C GLN A 212 -6.37 -1.30 17.75
N ASN A 213 -6.92 -1.47 16.54
CA ASN A 213 -7.71 -2.65 16.16
C ASN A 213 -6.87 -3.73 15.46
N TRP A 214 -5.64 -3.41 15.04
CA TRP A 214 -4.82 -4.23 14.15
C TRP A 214 -3.44 -4.51 14.73
N LYS A 215 -3.11 -5.78 14.94
CA LYS A 215 -1.72 -6.21 15.21
C LYS A 215 -0.99 -6.47 13.90
N ILE A 216 0.09 -5.75 13.69
CA ILE A 216 0.84 -5.75 12.43
C ILE A 216 2.22 -6.37 12.68
N ARG A 217 2.66 -7.22 11.74
CA ARG A 217 4.06 -7.66 11.65
C ARG A 217 4.62 -7.31 10.29
N ASN A 218 5.68 -6.53 10.26
CA ASN A 218 6.31 -6.13 9.00
C ASN A 218 7.50 -7.04 8.74
N TYR A 219 7.61 -7.58 7.52
CA TYR A 219 8.90 -8.02 7.03
C TYR A 219 9.83 -6.80 6.99
N ASN A 220 11.11 -6.96 7.32
CA ASN A 220 12.04 -5.83 7.38
C ASN A 220 12.08 -5.10 6.02
N PRO A 221 11.51 -3.88 5.90
CA PRO A 221 11.35 -3.23 4.61
C PRO A 221 12.68 -2.78 4.02
N MET A 222 13.73 -2.63 4.84
CA MET A 222 15.08 -2.29 4.39
C MET A 222 15.78 -3.45 3.67
N GLN A 223 15.30 -4.69 3.83
CA GLN A 223 15.84 -5.86 3.14
C GLN A 223 15.19 -6.12 1.78
N LEU A 224 14.14 -5.37 1.43
CA LEU A 224 13.43 -5.54 0.16
C LEU A 224 14.14 -4.78 -0.97
N VAL A 225 14.11 -5.35 -2.17
CA VAL A 225 15.00 -4.91 -3.25
C VAL A 225 14.56 -3.63 -3.97
N ALA A 226 13.25 -3.44 -4.17
CA ALA A 226 12.78 -2.32 -4.97
C ALA A 226 12.83 -0.99 -4.20
N ASP A 227 13.45 -0.01 -4.85
CA ASP A 227 13.39 1.39 -4.53
C ASP A 227 13.22 2.18 -5.84
N ASN A 228 12.64 3.38 -5.81
CA ASN A 228 12.33 4.15 -7.02
C ASN A 228 13.30 5.32 -7.28
N GLY A 229 14.47 5.31 -6.63
CA GLY A 229 15.48 6.35 -6.83
C GLY A 229 15.03 7.73 -6.34
N LEU A 230 14.21 7.78 -5.28
CA LEU A 230 13.86 9.02 -4.59
C LEU A 230 15.13 9.86 -4.31
N LEU A 231 15.06 11.17 -4.58
CA LEU A 231 16.23 12.07 -4.55
C LEU A 231 17.41 11.59 -5.42
N ASN A 232 17.10 11.05 -6.60
CA ASN A 232 18.07 10.45 -7.53
C ASN A 232 18.87 9.28 -6.91
N GLY A 233 18.26 8.55 -5.98
CA GLY A 233 18.88 7.43 -5.26
C GLY A 233 19.89 7.84 -4.19
N ARG A 234 20.01 9.13 -3.88
CA ARG A 234 20.90 9.65 -2.84
C ARG A 234 20.29 9.48 -1.45
N PHE A 235 21.14 9.50 -0.43
CA PHE A 235 20.75 9.54 1.00
C PHE A 235 19.95 8.33 1.49
N ARG A 236 20.05 7.17 0.83
CA ARG A 236 19.38 5.94 1.26
C ARG A 236 19.71 5.56 2.70
N ASP A 237 20.96 5.77 3.11
CA ASP A 237 21.44 5.48 4.48
C ASP A 237 20.87 6.44 5.54
N GLU A 238 20.27 7.56 5.13
CA GLU A 238 19.62 8.53 6.03
C GLU A 238 18.11 8.25 6.20
N MET A 239 17.52 7.40 5.34
CA MET A 239 16.10 7.03 5.39
C MET A 239 15.71 6.30 6.69
N PRO A 240 16.51 5.38 7.25
CA PRO A 240 16.19 4.75 8.53
C PRO A 240 15.99 5.77 9.66
N THR A 241 16.77 6.86 9.67
CA THR A 241 16.63 7.93 10.65
C THR A 241 15.30 8.66 10.51
N LEU A 242 14.89 9.00 9.28
CA LEU A 242 13.58 9.63 9.04
C LEU A 242 12.42 8.73 9.50
N ASP A 243 12.49 7.44 9.19
CA ASP A 243 11.45 6.49 9.59
C ASP A 243 11.39 6.32 11.11
N ALA A 244 12.55 6.20 11.77
CA ALA A 244 12.64 6.09 13.22
C ALA A 244 12.06 7.30 13.94
N LEU A 245 12.24 8.51 13.41
CA LEU A 245 11.61 9.72 13.94
C LEU A 245 10.08 9.64 13.85
N LYS A 246 9.53 9.14 12.74
CA LYS A 246 8.08 8.94 12.62
C LYS A 246 7.56 7.86 13.55
N GLN A 247 8.27 6.74 13.69
CA GLN A 247 7.90 5.70 14.67
C GLN A 247 7.92 6.24 16.11
N SER A 248 8.92 7.06 16.45
CA SER A 248 9.03 7.70 17.77
C SER A 248 7.89 8.70 18.00
N ALA A 249 7.56 9.52 17.00
CA ALA A 249 6.41 10.43 17.06
C ALA A 249 5.10 9.66 17.30
N LEU A 250 4.88 8.57 16.56
CA LEU A 250 3.66 7.76 16.67
C LEU A 250 3.54 7.02 18.01
N SER A 251 4.65 6.54 18.57
CA SER A 251 4.64 5.79 19.83
C SER A 251 4.57 6.68 21.07
N THR A 252 5.15 7.89 21.02
CA THR A 252 5.23 8.79 22.18
C THR A 252 4.21 9.92 22.15
N GLY A 253 3.72 10.31 20.96
CA GLY A 253 2.88 11.49 20.77
C GLY A 253 3.65 12.83 20.86
N PHE A 254 4.97 12.81 21.02
CA PHE A 254 5.78 14.03 21.13
C PHE A 254 6.02 14.68 19.78
N LYS A 255 5.64 15.96 19.68
CA LYS A 255 5.72 16.75 18.44
C LYS A 255 7.16 17.01 18.01
N GLU A 256 8.11 16.98 18.94
CA GLU A 256 9.53 17.24 18.74
C GLU A 256 10.14 16.24 17.73
N TYR A 257 9.65 15.00 17.72
CA TYR A 257 10.05 14.01 16.71
C TYR A 257 9.53 14.37 15.32
N VAL A 258 8.32 14.92 15.21
CA VAL A 258 7.75 15.40 13.94
C VAL A 258 8.51 16.63 13.44
N GLU A 259 8.79 17.59 14.33
CA GLU A 259 9.58 18.78 14.03
C GLU A 259 10.98 18.39 13.54
N ARG A 260 11.64 17.43 14.20
CA ARG A 260 12.94 16.92 13.78
C ARG A 260 12.88 16.17 12.45
N PHE A 261 11.84 15.37 12.22
CA PHE A 261 11.61 14.70 10.94
C PHE A 261 11.48 15.73 9.81
N VAL A 262 10.67 16.78 9.99
CA VAL A 262 10.48 17.84 9.00
C VAL A 262 11.79 18.58 8.71
N ALA A 263 12.55 18.95 9.75
CA ALA A 263 13.83 19.65 9.60
C ALA A 263 14.88 18.81 8.85
N LEU A 264 15.04 17.53 9.23
CA LEU A 264 16.01 16.64 8.58
C LEU A 264 15.63 16.37 7.13
N ARG A 265 14.35 16.08 6.86
CA ARG A 265 13.83 15.90 5.50
C ARG A 265 14.06 17.15 4.65
N GLY A 266 13.82 18.35 5.19
CA GLY A 266 14.11 19.62 4.51
C GLY A 266 15.58 19.74 4.11
N THR A 267 16.49 19.38 5.01
CA THR A 267 17.94 19.36 4.74
C THR A 267 18.29 18.41 3.58
N LEU A 268 17.65 17.23 3.49
CA LEU A 268 17.87 16.31 2.37
C LEU A 268 17.40 16.89 1.04
N ILE A 269 16.27 17.58 1.03
CA ILE A 269 15.73 18.25 -0.17
C ILE A 269 16.71 19.32 -0.65
N GLU A 270 17.24 20.15 0.25
CA GLU A 270 18.23 21.18 -0.08
C GLU A 270 19.53 20.58 -0.63
N ARG A 271 20.07 19.55 0.03
CA ARG A 271 21.28 18.83 -0.44
C ARG A 271 21.07 18.12 -1.77
N ALA A 272 19.86 17.62 -2.03
CA ALA A 272 19.51 17.01 -3.31
C ALA A 272 19.56 18.05 -4.44
N ARG A 273 18.98 19.24 -4.23
CA ARG A 273 18.99 20.36 -5.19
C ARG A 273 20.40 20.89 -5.46
N GLN A 274 21.23 21.05 -4.43
CA GLN A 274 22.59 21.55 -4.57
C GLN A 274 23.52 20.59 -5.33
N GLY A 275 23.29 19.27 -5.27
CA GLY A 275 24.06 18.29 -6.03
C GLY A 275 23.51 17.99 -7.42
N GLN A 276 22.52 18.76 -7.91
CA GLN A 276 22.09 18.77 -9.31
C GLN A 276 22.68 19.96 -10.10
N ALA A 277 23.39 20.87 -9.42
CA ALA A 277 24.08 22.01 -10.01
C ALA A 277 25.52 21.66 -10.41
#